data_AF-A0A972Y9W4-F1
#
_entry.id   AF-A0A972Y9W4-F1
#
_cell.length_a   1.000
_cell.length_b   1.000
_cell.length_c   1.000
_cell.angle_alpha   90.00
_cell.angle_beta   90.00
_cell.angle_gamma   90.00
#
_symmetry.space_group_name_H-M   'P 1'
#
loop_
_entity.id
_entity.type
_entity.pdbx_description
1 polymer ?
#
loop_
_entity_poly.entity_id
_entity_poly.type
_entity_poly.pdbx_seq_one_letter_code
_entity_poly.pdbx_strand_id
1 'polypeptide(L)' 'MTKLDNPFHTYVEDLFANLGRIRIRKMFGGAGVYSGEDMFALIDKERVYVKSDEVLKERLQSEGGEPFE' A
#
# COMPACT_ATOMS: atom_id res chain seq x y z
N MET A 1 3.28 -19.48 8.73
CA MET A 1 2.58 -18.17 8.73
C MET A 1 1.81 -18.04 7.44
N THR A 2 0.60 -18.57 7.45
CA THR A 2 -0.37 -18.57 6.34
C THR A 2 -0.98 -17.20 6.23
N LYS A 3 -0.77 -16.51 5.11
CA LYS A 3 -1.56 -15.42 4.44
C LYS A 3 -2.42 -14.39 5.22
N LEU A 4 -2.84 -14.60 6.47
CA LEU A 4 -3.81 -13.82 7.26
C LEU A 4 -3.25 -13.25 8.58
N ASP A 5 -1.95 -13.36 8.85
CA ASP A 5 -1.41 -13.11 10.20
C ASP A 5 -1.01 -11.64 10.47
N ASN A 6 -1.19 -10.71 9.51
CA ASN A 6 -0.78 -9.31 9.68
C ASN A 6 -2.00 -8.38 9.63
N PRO A 7 -2.47 -7.86 10.79
CA PRO A 7 -3.62 -6.96 10.87
C PRO A 7 -3.48 -5.70 10.00
N PHE A 8 -2.26 -5.18 9.84
CA PHE A 8 -2.00 -4.03 8.97
C PHE A 8 -2.23 -4.38 7.49
N HIS A 9 -1.89 -5.60 7.07
CA HIS A 9 -2.15 -6.05 5.70
C HIS A 9 -3.66 -6.15 5.45
N THR A 10 -4.43 -6.71 6.39
CA THR A 10 -5.90 -6.77 6.28
C THR A 10 -6.48 -5.37 6.19
N TYR A 11 -6.02 -4.43 7.03
CA TYR A 11 -6.43 -3.03 6.96
C TYR A 11 -6.14 -2.42 5.59
N VAL A 12 -4.96 -2.68 5.00
CA VAL A 12 -4.60 -2.16 3.67
C VAL A 12 -5.45 -2.79 2.56
N GLU A 13 -5.81 -4.08 2.66
CA GLU A 13 -6.73 -4.73 1.72
C GLU A 13 -8.13 -4.07 1.78
N ASP A 14 -8.63 -3.79 2.98
CA ASP A 14 -9.92 -3.12 3.19
C ASP A 14 -9.89 -1.65 2.72
N LEU A 15 -8.80 -0.92 3.02
CA LEU A 15 -8.60 0.48 2.62
C LEU A 15 -8.73 0.67 1.11
N PHE A 16 -8.21 -0.29 0.33
CA PHE A 16 -8.22 -0.25 -1.14
C PHE A 16 -9.28 -1.15 -1.78
N ALA A 17 -10.24 -1.67 -1.02
CA ALA A 17 -11.23 -2.62 -1.53
C ALA A 17 -12.05 -2.08 -2.72
N ASN A 18 -12.24 -0.76 -2.81
CA ASN A 18 -12.93 -0.10 -3.93
C ASN A 18 -12.17 -0.16 -5.26
N LEU A 19 -10.87 -0.49 -5.25
CA LEU A 19 -10.07 -0.71 -6.46
C LEU A 19 -10.19 -2.16 -6.98
N GLY A 20 -11.04 -2.98 -6.35
CA GLY A 20 -11.24 -4.39 -6.70
C GLY A 20 -10.43 -5.33 -5.80
N ARG A 21 -10.04 -6.48 -6.34
CA ARG A 21 -9.34 -7.51 -5.57
C ARG A 21 -7.89 -7.12 -5.31
N ILE A 22 -7.61 -6.72 -4.07
CA ILE A 22 -6.25 -6.42 -3.60
C ILE A 22 -5.47 -7.69 -3.31
N ARG A 23 -4.19 -7.68 -3.66
CA ARG A 23 -3.24 -8.75 -3.32
C ARG A 23 -1.99 -8.13 -2.70
N ILE A 24 -1.62 -8.60 -1.52
CA ILE A 24 -0.36 -8.22 -0.88
C ILE A 24 0.67 -9.34 -1.06
N ARG A 25 1.86 -9.00 -1.58
CA ARG A 25 2.98 -9.93 -1.77
C ARG A 25 4.19 -9.45 -0.97
N LYS A 26 4.67 -10.29 -0.04
CA LYS A 26 5.90 -10.02 0.70
C LYS A 26 7.09 -9.92 -0.26
N MET A 27 7.92 -8.90 -0.06
CA MET A 27 9.14 -8.64 -0.82
C MET A 27 10.21 -8.21 0.19
N PHE A 28 11.39 -8.85 0.18
CA PHE A 28 12.47 -8.68 1.16
C PHE A 28 12.43 -7.36 1.96
N GLY A 29 11.97 -7.42 3.22
CA GLY A 29 11.88 -6.26 4.12
C GLY A 29 10.51 -5.59 4.24
N GLY A 30 9.62 -5.74 3.25
CA GLY A 30 8.27 -5.17 3.23
C GLY A 30 7.26 -6.00 2.43
N ALA A 31 6.28 -5.34 1.82
CA ALA A 31 5.32 -5.99 0.93
C ALA A 31 4.80 -5.07 -0.19
N GLY A 32 4.70 -5.56 -1.41
CA GLY A 32 4.02 -4.86 -2.50
C GLY A 32 2.50 -5.08 -2.44
N VAL A 33 1.74 -4.05 -2.77
CA VAL A 33 0.27 -4.05 -2.86
C VAL A 33 -0.14 -3.94 -4.32
N TYR A 34 -0.99 -4.86 -4.76
CA TYR A 34 -1.35 -5.04 -6.16
C TYR A 34 -2.87 -4.97 -6.34
N SER A 35 -3.33 -4.26 -7.38
CA SER A 35 -4.67 -4.40 -7.92
C SER A 35 -4.56 -5.00 -9.32
N GLY A 36 -5.14 -6.19 -9.51
CA GLY A 36 -4.80 -6.98 -10.70
C GLY A 36 -3.30 -7.25 -10.77
N GLU A 37 -2.69 -7.04 -11.95
CA GLU A 37 -1.25 -7.28 -12.16
C GLU A 37 -0.38 -6.09 -11.74
N ASP A 38 -0.97 -4.92 -11.50
CA ASP A 38 -0.25 -3.69 -11.24
C ASP A 38 0.06 -3.50 -9.75
N MET A 39 1.35 -3.38 -9.43
CA MET A 39 1.78 -2.91 -8.12
C MET A 39 1.59 -1.40 -8.06
N PHE A 40 0.74 -0.92 -7.15
CA PHE A 40 0.45 0.51 -6.99
C PHE A 40 0.87 1.06 -5.63
N ALA A 41 1.13 0.20 -4.64
CA ALA A 41 1.59 0.63 -3.32
C ALA A 41 2.63 -0.33 -2.71
N LEU A 42 3.34 0.16 -1.71
CA LEU A 42 4.35 -0.53 -0.92
C LEU A 42 3.99 -0.41 0.56
N ILE A 43 4.11 -1.52 1.29
CA ILE A 43 4.06 -1.55 2.75
C ILE A 43 5.50 -1.69 3.26
N ASP A 44 5.91 -0.76 4.11
CA ASP A 44 7.16 -0.81 4.86
C ASP A 44 6.97 -0.21 6.26
N LYS A 45 7.53 -0.84 7.29
CA LYS A 45 7.45 -0.39 8.70
C LYS A 45 6.04 0.09 9.14
N GLU A 46 5.01 -0.70 8.85
CA GLU A 46 3.59 -0.37 9.17
C GLU A 46 3.07 0.94 8.54
N ARG A 47 3.70 1.39 7.45
CA ARG A 47 3.24 2.49 6.61
C ARG A 47 2.90 1.97 5.23
N VAL A 48 1.93 2.61 4.58
CA VAL A 48 1.60 2.35 3.18
C VAL A 48 1.98 3.55 2.33
N TYR A 49 2.75 3.29 1.28
CA TYR A 49 3.23 4.27 0.32
C TYR A 49 2.57 3.98 -1.02
N VAL A 50 1.87 4.95 -1.58
CA VAL A 50 1.23 4.81 -2.89
C VAL A 50 2.11 5.45 -3.97
N LYS A 51 2.19 4.82 -5.15
CA LYS A 51 2.69 5.49 -6.34
C LYS A 51 1.80 6.70 -6.60
N SER A 52 2.43 7.85 -6.81
CA SER A 52 1.73 9.12 -7.03
C SER A 52 2.28 9.83 -8.26
N ASP A 53 1.40 10.54 -8.94
CA ASP A 53 1.78 11.62 -9.84
C ASP A 53 1.97 12.92 -9.03
N GLU A 54 2.29 14.02 -9.72
CA GLU A 54 2.53 15.32 -9.06
C GLU A 54 1.29 15.80 -8.28
N VAL A 55 0.09 15.64 -8.84
CA VAL A 55 -1.16 16.10 -8.23
C VAL A 55 -1.48 15.29 -6.97
N LEU A 56 -1.39 13.97 -7.03
CA LEU A 56 -1.65 13.11 -5.86
C LEU A 56 -0.59 13.32 -4.78
N LYS A 57 0.68 13.50 -5.18
CA LYS A 57 1.77 13.78 -4.25
C LYS A 57 1.49 15.05 -3.45
N GLU A 58 1.14 16.16 -4.11
CA GLU A 58 0.83 17.43 -3.43
C GLU A 58 -0.35 17.27 -2.46
N ARG A 59 -1.40 16.57 -2.87
CA ARG A 59 -2.55 16.30 -2.00
C ARG A 59 -2.17 15.50 -0.77
N LEU A 60 -1.43 14.40 -0.95
CA LEU A 60 -0.95 13.59 0.16
C LEU A 60 -0.09 14.41 1.13
N GLN A 61 0.84 15.21 0.62
CA GLN A 61 1.68 16.09 1.44
C GLN A 61 0.86 17.13 2.21
N SER A 62 -0.18 17.70 1.59
CA SER A 62 -1.09 18.66 2.27
C SER A 62 -1.89 18.01 3.42
N GLU A 63 -2.13 16.70 3.35
CA GLU A 63 -2.79 15.90 4.37
C GLU A 63 -1.81 15.28 5.39
N GLY A 64 -0.51 15.64 5.30
CA GLY A 64 0.55 15.18 6.22
C GLY A 64 1.29 13.92 5.78
N GLY A 65 1.11 13.48 4.53
CA GLY A 65 1.84 12.37 3.94
C GLY A 65 3.31 12.68 3.65
N GLU A 66 4.16 11.66 3.79
CA GLU A 66 5.61 11.75 3.58
C GLU A 66 6.03 10.87 2.39
N PRO A 67 7.04 11.27 1.60
CA PRO A 67 7.60 10.40 0.56
C PRO A 67 8.26 9.16 1.19
N PHE A 68 8.39 8.10 0.39
CA PHE A 68 9.20 6.94 0.76
C PHE A 68 10.70 7.31 0.73
N GLU A 69 11.45 6.87 1.74
CA GLU A 69 12.91 7.07 1.87
C GLU A 69 13.70 5.80 1.59
#